data_AF-A0A7S2X8X1-F1
#
_entry.id   AF-A0A7S2X8X1-F1
#
_cell.length_a   1.000
_cell.length_b   1.000
_cell.length_c   1.000
_cell.angle_alpha   90.00
_cell.angle_beta   90.00
_cell.angle_gamma   90.00
#
_symmetry.space_group_name_H-M   'P 1'
#
loop_
_entity.id
_entity.type
_entity.pdbx_description
1 polymer ?
#
loop_
_entity_poly.entity_id
_entity_poly.type
_entity_poly.pdbx_seq_one_letter_code
_entity_poly.pdbx_strand_id
1 'polypeptide(L)'
;PLSRLRGQADLWRKIWGYLQEYWKDLVLCEFPKKIDDPELPYALLARNVRFPKPQGIEVTMLPFIPADRKSLPDKIAAYWPLVDACRLPGKDRQTVCYLTIRESLVREGEIQTRPGLHTESPGPVQGNLPEFFVSSSTQPMGAGKWL
;
A
#
# COMPACT_ATOMS: atom_id res chain seq x y z
N PRO A 1 -4.26 -11.22 -22.13
CA PRO A 1 -3.11 -10.56 -21.45
C PRO A 1 -2.97 -9.08 -21.84
N LEU A 2 -2.67 -8.21 -20.86
CA LEU A 2 -2.50 -6.76 -21.05
C LEU A 2 -1.45 -6.40 -22.11
N SER A 3 -0.51 -7.30 -22.38
CA SER A 3 0.47 -7.18 -23.46
C SER A 3 -0.14 -6.99 -24.86
N ARG A 4 -1.38 -7.44 -25.08
CA ARG A 4 -2.10 -7.26 -26.35
C ARG A 4 -2.65 -5.84 -26.58
N LEU A 5 -2.68 -5.02 -25.53
CA LEU A 5 -3.14 -3.62 -25.60
C LEU A 5 -1.99 -2.63 -25.87
N ARG A 6 -0.76 -3.11 -26.07
CA ARG A 6 0.41 -2.26 -26.30
C ARG A 6 0.25 -1.52 -27.64
N GLY A 7 0.38 -0.19 -27.60
CA GLY A 7 0.24 0.68 -28.79
C GLY A 7 -1.19 1.13 -29.12
N GLN A 8 -2.20 0.65 -28.40
CA GLN A 8 -3.61 1.00 -28.63
C GLN A 8 -4.10 2.07 -27.64
N ALA A 9 -3.57 3.29 -27.75
CA ALA A 9 -3.84 4.39 -26.81
C ALA A 9 -5.34 4.74 -26.68
N ASP A 10 -6.12 4.57 -27.75
CA ASP A 10 -7.55 4.88 -27.73
C ASP A 10 -8.36 3.85 -26.95
N LEU A 11 -7.96 2.58 -27.01
CA LEU A 11 -8.56 1.52 -26.19
C LEU A 11 -8.18 1.70 -24.71
N TRP A 12 -6.95 2.12 -24.42
CA TRP A 12 -6.55 2.49 -23.06
C TRP A 12 -7.40 3.62 -22.49
N ARG A 13 -7.64 4.68 -23.27
CA ARG A 13 -8.50 5.78 -22.84
C ARG A 13 -9.94 5.33 -22.56
N LYS A 14 -10.50 4.44 -23.38
CA LYS A 14 -11.85 3.90 -23.16
C LYS A 14 -11.91 3.03 -21.91
N ILE A 15 -10.97 2.09 -21.75
CA ILE A 15 -10.87 1.24 -20.56
C ILE A 15 -10.73 2.10 -19.30
N TRP A 16 -9.85 3.12 -19.36
CA TRP A 16 -9.68 4.06 -18.26
C TRP A 16 -10.96 4.83 -17.95
N GLY A 17 -11.68 5.31 -18.97
CA GLY A 17 -12.96 5.98 -18.79
C GLY A 17 -14.00 5.10 -18.09
N TYR A 18 -14.16 3.84 -18.52
CA TYR A 18 -15.07 2.90 -17.86
C TYR A 18 -14.66 2.57 -16.44
N LEU A 19 -13.36 2.43 -16.16
CA LEU A 19 -12.87 2.26 -14.80
C LEU A 19 -13.21 3.49 -13.94
N GLN A 20 -12.94 4.70 -14.43
CA GLN A 20 -13.26 5.92 -13.70
C GLN A 20 -14.76 6.04 -13.40
N GLU A 21 -15.62 5.72 -14.36
CA GLU A 21 -17.07 5.73 -14.18
C GLU A 21 -17.53 4.69 -13.16
N TYR A 22 -17.08 3.43 -13.32
CA TYR A 22 -17.40 2.34 -12.39
C TYR A 22 -16.93 2.62 -10.96
N TRP A 23 -15.72 3.14 -10.80
CA TRP A 23 -15.17 3.46 -9.48
C TRP A 23 -15.78 4.73 -8.88
N LYS A 24 -16.35 5.67 -9.65
CA LYS A 24 -17.06 6.83 -9.07
C LYS A 24 -18.22 6.39 -8.17
N ASP A 25 -18.94 5.35 -8.58
CA ASP A 25 -20.12 4.87 -7.85
C ASP A 25 -19.75 3.90 -6.72
N LEU A 26 -18.61 3.20 -6.83
CA LEU A 26 -18.13 2.24 -5.83
C LEU A 26 -17.20 2.83 -4.79
N VAL A 27 -16.51 3.93 -5.09
CA VAL A 27 -15.78 4.72 -4.09
C VAL A 27 -16.80 5.57 -3.35
N LEU A 28 -17.65 4.92 -2.57
CA LEU A 28 -18.42 5.54 -1.47
C LEU A 28 -17.46 5.86 -0.31
N CYS A 29 -16.35 6.54 -0.59
CA CYS A 29 -15.59 7.17 0.46
C CYS A 29 -16.28 8.50 0.75
N GLU A 30 -17.29 8.47 1.61
CA GLU A 30 -17.57 9.67 2.40
C GLU A 30 -16.28 9.98 3.17
N PHE A 31 -15.47 10.89 2.61
CA PHE A 31 -14.27 11.34 3.30
C PHE A 31 -14.70 11.83 4.67
N PRO A 32 -14.07 11.34 5.76
CA PRO A 32 -14.40 11.84 7.07
C PRO A 32 -14.22 13.35 7.05
N LYS A 33 -15.30 14.07 7.37
CA LYS A 33 -15.34 15.54 7.33
C LYS A 33 -14.43 16.17 8.39
N LYS A 34 -13.83 15.36 9.28
CA LYS A 34 -12.97 15.78 10.38
C LYS A 34 -11.65 14.99 10.36
N ILE A 35 -10.55 15.72 10.51
CA ILE A 35 -9.16 15.22 10.51
C ILE A 35 -8.88 14.31 11.74
N ASP A 36 -9.70 14.41 12.77
CA ASP A 36 -9.53 13.68 14.05
C ASP A 36 -10.26 12.34 14.09
N ASP A 37 -10.84 11.89 12.97
CA ASP A 37 -11.49 10.59 12.90
C ASP A 37 -10.45 9.45 13.06
N PRO A 38 -10.60 8.56 14.05
CA PRO A 38 -9.71 7.42 14.24
C PRO A 38 -9.79 6.36 13.11
N GLU A 39 -10.85 6.38 12.30
CA GLU A 39 -11.04 5.49 11.15
C GLU A 39 -10.46 6.07 9.85
N LEU A 40 -9.91 7.28 9.89
CA LEU A 40 -9.34 7.94 8.72
C LEU A 40 -8.16 7.13 8.16
N PRO A 41 -8.20 6.67 6.90
CA PRO A 41 -7.09 5.95 6.28
C PRO A 41 -5.79 6.75 6.35
N TYR A 42 -4.68 6.07 6.66
CA TYR A 42 -3.35 6.69 6.77
C TYR A 42 -2.96 7.52 5.53
N ALA A 43 -3.43 7.12 4.34
CA ALA A 43 -3.24 7.84 3.09
C ALA A 43 -3.79 9.29 3.11
N LEU A 44 -4.79 9.58 3.94
CA LEU A 44 -5.35 10.93 4.11
C LEU A 44 -4.61 11.74 5.18
N LEU A 45 -4.08 11.08 6.22
CA LEU A 45 -3.19 11.70 7.22
C LEU A 45 -1.84 12.14 6.61
N ALA A 46 -1.36 11.39 5.60
CA ALA A 46 -0.13 11.66 4.89
C ALA A 46 -0.05 13.06 4.25
N ARG A 47 -1.18 13.77 4.05
CA ARG A 47 -1.20 15.15 3.54
C ARG A 47 -0.41 16.15 4.40
N ASN A 48 -0.26 15.88 5.69
CA ASN A 48 0.43 16.78 6.63
C ASN A 48 1.78 16.26 7.12
N VAL A 49 2.27 15.13 6.60
CA VAL A 49 3.54 14.56 7.05
C VAL A 49 4.63 14.82 6.02
N ARG A 50 5.75 15.37 6.47
CA ARG A 50 6.92 15.65 5.63
C ARG A 50 8.01 14.64 5.93
N PHE A 51 8.56 14.03 4.89
CA PHE A 51 9.76 13.21 5.02
C PHE A 51 10.96 14.12 5.36
N PRO A 52 11.88 13.65 6.23
CA PRO A 52 13.12 14.35 6.46
C PRO A 52 13.98 14.39 5.19
N LYS A 53 14.97 15.29 5.17
CA LYS A 53 15.93 15.34 4.06
C LYS A 53 16.68 14.00 3.98
N PRO A 54 16.84 13.39 2.79
CA PRO A 54 17.54 12.12 2.66
C PRO A 54 18.96 12.15 3.21
N GLN A 55 19.31 11.12 3.99
CA GLN A 55 20.63 10.97 4.63
C GLN A 55 21.37 9.69 4.21
N GLY A 56 20.78 8.88 3.32
CA GLY A 56 21.31 7.57 2.93
C GLY A 56 21.11 6.51 4.02
N ILE A 57 20.01 6.60 4.77
CA ILE A 57 19.65 5.63 5.80
C ILE A 57 19.13 4.34 5.14
N GLU A 58 19.80 3.23 5.46
CA GLU A 58 19.32 1.88 5.15
C GLU A 58 19.23 1.07 6.44
N VAL A 59 18.00 0.80 6.84
CA VAL A 59 17.65 0.04 8.04
C VAL A 59 16.52 -0.91 7.67
N THR A 60 16.67 -2.18 8.01
CA THR A 60 15.67 -3.22 7.72
C THR A 60 15.21 -3.85 9.03
N MET A 61 13.90 -3.92 9.24
CA MET A 61 13.28 -4.62 10.37
C MET A 61 13.86 -4.21 11.74
N LEU A 62 14.10 -2.92 11.97
CA LEU A 62 14.60 -2.43 13.25
C LEU A 62 13.49 -2.50 14.31
N PRO A 63 13.66 -3.28 15.39
CA PRO A 63 12.67 -3.35 16.45
C PRO A 63 12.69 -2.05 17.26
N PHE A 64 11.50 -1.52 17.56
CA PHE A 64 11.32 -0.34 18.41
C PHE A 64 9.94 -0.37 19.09
N ILE A 65 9.74 0.48 20.10
CA ILE A 65 8.46 0.61 20.83
C ILE A 65 7.84 1.97 20.46
N PRO A 66 6.68 2.03 19.78
CA PRO A 66 6.08 3.30 19.34
C PRO A 66 5.67 4.25 20.48
N ALA A 67 5.42 3.72 21.68
CA ALA A 67 5.17 4.53 22.87
C ALA A 67 6.45 5.15 23.46
N ASP A 68 7.63 4.66 23.10
CA ASP A 68 8.91 5.12 23.63
C ASP A 68 9.82 5.64 22.52
N ARG A 69 9.90 6.97 22.40
CA ARG A 69 10.79 7.64 21.43
C ARG A 69 12.26 7.27 21.60
N LYS A 70 12.71 6.94 22.82
CA LYS A 70 14.10 6.58 23.11
C LYS A 70 14.45 5.18 22.61
N SER A 71 13.46 4.38 22.24
CA SER A 71 13.68 3.08 21.59
C SER A 71 14.23 3.18 20.17
N LEU A 72 14.17 4.38 19.55
CA LEU A 72 14.80 4.65 18.26
C LEU A 72 16.17 5.30 18.42
N PRO A 73 17.19 4.85 17.67
CA PRO A 73 18.48 5.53 17.59
C PRO A 73 18.37 6.97 17.10
N ASP A 74 19.24 7.86 17.60
CA ASP A 74 19.24 9.29 17.26
C ASP A 74 19.31 9.56 15.74
N LYS A 75 20.04 8.71 15.01
CA LYS A 75 20.20 8.81 13.55
C LYS A 75 18.86 8.79 12.80
N ILE A 76 17.85 8.11 13.34
CA ILE A 76 16.54 7.95 12.71
C ILE A 76 15.42 8.69 13.45
N ALA A 77 15.75 9.43 14.53
CA ALA A 77 14.78 10.18 15.31
C ALA A 77 14.03 11.24 14.48
N ALA A 78 14.61 11.69 13.35
CA ALA A 78 13.97 12.59 12.39
C ALA A 78 12.70 11.98 11.75
N TYR A 79 12.56 10.65 11.74
CA TYR A 79 11.38 9.95 11.24
C TYR A 79 10.25 9.82 12.27
N TRP A 80 10.48 10.23 13.52
CA TRP A 80 9.46 10.13 14.58
C TRP A 80 8.10 10.75 14.22
N PRO A 81 8.03 11.93 13.55
CA PRO A 81 6.74 12.49 13.15
C PRO A 81 5.93 11.58 12.23
N LEU A 82 6.59 10.77 11.40
CA LEU A 82 5.93 9.78 10.54
C LEU A 82 5.39 8.60 11.36
N VAL A 83 6.16 8.12 12.33
CA VAL A 83 5.73 7.06 13.25
C VAL A 83 4.53 7.50 14.08
N ASP A 84 4.54 8.72 14.61
CA ASP A 84 3.45 9.21 15.45
C ASP A 84 2.17 9.48 14.66
N ALA A 85 2.30 9.89 13.39
CA ALA A 85 1.18 10.06 12.48
C ALA A 85 0.43 8.75 12.18
N CYS A 86 1.04 7.58 12.41
CA CYS A 86 0.39 6.28 12.20
C CYS A 86 -0.78 6.00 13.16
N ARG A 87 -0.98 6.82 14.20
CA ARG A 87 -2.10 6.71 15.17
C ARG A 87 -2.37 5.26 15.61
N LEU A 88 -1.31 4.50 15.90
CA LEU A 88 -1.43 3.09 16.27
C LEU A 88 -2.36 2.93 17.49
N PRO A 89 -3.21 1.89 17.54
CA PRO A 89 -4.03 1.59 18.71
C PRO A 89 -3.19 1.48 19.98
N GLY A 90 -3.74 1.88 21.13
CA GLY A 90 -2.98 1.96 22.38
C GLY A 90 -2.27 0.65 22.79
N LYS A 91 -2.86 -0.51 22.48
CA LYS A 91 -2.25 -1.82 22.70
C LYS A 91 -0.99 -2.02 21.83
N ASP A 92 -1.06 -1.63 20.57
CA ASP A 92 0.04 -1.78 19.60
C ASP A 92 1.14 -0.73 19.80
N ARG A 93 0.84 0.39 20.46
CA ARG A 93 1.87 1.38 20.82
C ARG A 93 2.87 0.84 21.83
N GLN A 94 2.48 -0.13 22.65
CA GLN A 94 3.34 -0.70 23.70
C GLN A 94 4.03 -1.99 23.25
N THR A 95 3.72 -2.52 22.07
CA THR A 95 4.37 -3.72 21.53
C THR A 95 5.59 -3.36 20.70
N VAL A 96 6.41 -4.36 20.40
CA VAL A 96 7.55 -4.21 19.51
C VAL A 96 7.04 -4.13 18.08
N CYS A 97 7.32 -3.01 17.42
CA CYS A 97 7.12 -2.81 16.00
C CYS A 97 8.46 -2.89 15.26
N TYR A 98 8.40 -3.15 13.96
CA TYR A 98 9.58 -3.22 13.09
C TYR A 98 9.57 -2.05 12.11
N LEU A 99 10.66 -1.30 12.05
CA LEU A 99 10.84 -0.16 11.17
C LEU A 99 11.82 -0.51 10.05
N THR A 100 11.40 -0.26 8.81
CA THR A 100 12.27 -0.34 7.63
C THR A 100 12.33 1.03 6.98
N ILE A 101 13.55 1.57 6.83
CA ILE A 101 13.84 2.81 6.14
C ILE A 101 14.85 2.47 5.05
N ARG A 102 14.48 2.68 3.79
CA ARG A 102 15.40 2.55 2.66
C ARG A 102 15.39 3.83 1.85
N GLU A 103 16.39 4.65 2.06
CA GLU A 103 16.64 5.84 1.26
C GLU A 103 17.55 5.50 0.09
N SER A 104 17.07 5.74 -1.12
CA SER A 104 17.87 5.56 -2.33
C SER A 104 17.52 6.66 -3.32
N LEU A 105 18.53 7.23 -3.98
CA LEU A 105 18.29 8.08 -5.14
C LEU A 105 17.97 7.17 -6.33
N VAL A 106 16.78 7.31 -6.89
CA VAL A 106 16.36 6.59 -8.10
C VAL A 106 16.54 7.53 -9.28
N ARG A 107 17.36 7.14 -10.25
CA ARG A 107 17.53 7.92 -11.49
C ARG A 107 16.35 7.66 -12.43
N GLU A 108 16.17 8.56 -13.39
CA GLU A 108 15.16 8.37 -14.42
C GLU A 108 15.37 7.05 -15.17
N GLY A 109 14.32 6.24 -15.27
CA GLY A 109 14.37 4.91 -15.89
C GLY A 109 14.81 3.77 -14.95
N GLU A 110 15.26 4.07 -13.72
CA GLU A 110 15.55 3.09 -12.69
C GLU A 110 14.32 2.87 -11.77
N ILE A 111 14.28 1.73 -11.09
CA ILE A 111 13.18 1.37 -10.17
C ILE A 111 13.81 0.99 -8.82
N GLN A 112 13.17 1.41 -7.73
CA GLN A 112 13.66 1.21 -6.35
C GLN A 112 13.61 -0.25 -5.87
N THR A 113 12.82 -1.11 -6.53
CA THR A 113 12.60 -2.51 -6.18
C THR A 113 12.58 -3.39 -7.44
N ARG A 114 12.37 -4.70 -7.25
CA ARG A 114 12.50 -5.72 -8.32
C ARG A 114 11.83 -5.27 -9.63
N PRO A 115 12.48 -5.46 -10.79
CA PRO A 115 11.88 -5.11 -12.07
C PRO A 115 10.62 -5.95 -12.29
N GLY A 116 9.47 -5.29 -12.48
CA GLY A 116 8.17 -5.91 -12.69
C GLY A 116 7.06 -5.22 -11.90
N LEU A 117 5.90 -4.98 -12.52
CA LEU A 117 4.72 -4.46 -11.84
C LEU A 117 4.16 -5.56 -10.94
N HIS A 118 4.34 -5.43 -9.63
CA HIS A 118 3.75 -6.34 -8.65
C HIS A 118 2.30 -5.94 -8.40
N THR A 119 1.36 -6.65 -9.01
CA THR A 119 -0.06 -6.55 -8.69
C THR A 119 -0.37 -7.53 -7.58
N GLU A 120 -0.53 -7.04 -6.35
CA GLU A 120 -1.20 -7.79 -5.29
C GLU A 120 -2.61 -8.12 -5.77
N SER A 121 -2.99 -9.40 -5.76
CA SER A 121 -4.39 -9.76 -6.01
C SER A 121 -5.18 -9.30 -4.79
N PRO A 122 -6.15 -8.37 -4.91
CA PRO A 122 -7.10 -8.20 -3.84
C PRO A 122 -7.71 -9.59 -3.58
N GLY A 123 -7.77 -10.01 -2.33
CA GLY A 123 -8.40 -11.28 -1.96
C GLY A 123 -9.81 -11.39 -2.54
N PRO A 124 -10.43 -12.59 -2.52
CA PRO A 124 -11.76 -12.78 -3.09
C PRO A 124 -12.73 -11.72 -2.54
N VAL A 125 -13.19 -10.84 -3.42
CA VAL A 125 -14.21 -9.84 -3.08
C VAL A 125 -15.50 -10.61 -2.90
N GLN A 126 -15.93 -10.79 -1.65
CA GLN A 126 -17.27 -11.29 -1.35
C GLN A 126 -18.26 -10.16 -1.60
N GLY A 127 -18.66 -10.04 -2.87
CA GLY A 127 -19.71 -9.16 -3.34
C GLY A 127 -20.36 -9.80 -4.55
N ASN A 128 -21.64 -9.51 -4.77
CA ASN A 128 -22.36 -9.95 -5.97
C ASN A 128 -21.75 -9.27 -7.19
N LEU A 129 -20.73 -9.91 -7.79
CA LEU A 129 -20.18 -9.47 -9.05
C LEU A 129 -21.25 -9.69 -10.14
N PRO A 130 -21.47 -8.73 -11.05
CA PRO A 130 -22.31 -8.96 -12.21
C PRO A 130 -21.76 -10.14 -13.02
N GLU A 131 -22.66 -10.96 -13.58
CA GLU A 131 -22.42 -12.30 -14.17
C GLU A 131 -21.30 -12.39 -15.23
N PHE A 132 -20.75 -11.27 -15.69
CA PHE A 132 -19.68 -11.21 -16.69
C PHE A 132 -18.32 -11.72 -16.22
N PHE A 133 -18.10 -11.96 -14.93
CA PHE A 133 -16.79 -12.40 -14.38
C PHE A 133 -16.70 -13.89 -14.00
N VAL A 134 -17.68 -14.72 -14.38
CA VAL A 134 -17.58 -16.17 -14.17
C VAL A 134 -16.69 -16.79 -15.25
N SER A 135 -15.37 -16.84 -15.03
CA SER A 135 -14.50 -17.70 -15.84
C SER A 135 -14.69 -19.15 -15.40
N SER A 136 -15.29 -19.95 -16.27
CA SER A 136 -15.39 -21.41 -16.15
C SER A 136 -14.02 -22.07 -16.25
N SER A 137 -13.37 -22.36 -15.13
CA SER A 137 -12.39 -23.45 -15.06
C SER A 137 -12.12 -23.88 -13.60
N THR A 138 -13.05 -24.63 -13.02
CA THR A 138 -12.73 -25.49 -11.87
C THR A 138 -12.32 -26.85 -12.43
N GLN A 139 -11.02 -27.14 -12.48
CA GLN A 139 -10.54 -28.52 -12.43
C GLN A 139 -9.83 -28.73 -11.09
N PRO A 140 -10.21 -29.75 -10.30
CA PRO A 140 -9.54 -30.03 -9.04
C PRO A 140 -8.18 -30.70 -9.31
N MET A 141 -7.09 -30.00 -9.01
CA MET A 141 -5.74 -30.58 -8.95
C MET A 141 -5.61 -31.36 -7.64
N GLY A 142 -5.33 -32.67 -7.76
CA GLY A 142 -5.25 -33.64 -6.67
C GLY A 142 -4.18 -33.32 -5.62
N ALA A 143 -4.44 -33.82 -4.41
CA ALA A 143 -3.56 -33.73 -3.25
C ALA A 143 -2.21 -34.43 -3.51
N GLY A 144 -1.15 -33.65 -3.69
CA GLY A 144 0.24 -34.10 -3.63
C GLY A 144 0.77 -34.01 -2.20
N LYS A 145 1.12 -35.16 -1.63
CA LYS A 145 1.86 -35.32 -0.36
C LYS A 145 3.18 -34.55 -0.41
N TRP A 146 3.44 -33.79 0.65
CA TRP A 146 4.79 -33.28 0.97
C TRP A 146 5.54 -34.37 1.75
N LEU A 147 6.64 -34.85 1.18
CA LEU A 147 7.75 -35.50 1.89
C LEU A 147 8.86 -34.46 2.07
#